data_AF-A0A926QVZ3-F1
#
_entry.id   AF-A0A926QVZ3-F1
#
_cell.length_a   1.000
_cell.length_b   1.000
_cell.length_c   1.000
_cell.angle_alpha   90.00
_cell.angle_beta   90.00
_cell.angle_gamma   90.00
#
_symmetry.space_group_name_H-M   'P 1'
#
loop_
_entity.id
_entity.type
_entity.pdbx_description
1 polymer ?
#
loop_
_entity_poly.entity_id
_entity_poly.type
_entity_poly.pdbx_seq_one_letter_code
_entity_poly.pdbx_strand_id
1 'polypeptide(L)'
;MTLLAEHNITATPGRRVLEVYDADAYLGDEAALDAAEVQVVAGNGYHLYLLSLQPDMKVQITILIWDSPPAPPAEAEGHTDVSLESETGILVIGQLDRGPADEITLPRPGVYEGHAWWQNRQAAADYHATALDQLTDDSPDGQLTEAWNNCPVTERYVLDLAYTREPEPLDDDDQ
;
A
#
# COMPACT_ATOMS: atom_id res chain seq x y z
N MET A 1 -3.21 0.52 23.66
CA MET A 1 -2.67 0.09 22.36
C MET A 1 -1.31 -0.52 22.57
N THR A 2 -1.13 -1.74 22.09
CA THR A 2 0.07 -2.55 22.12
C THR A 2 0.35 -3.00 20.70
N LEU A 3 1.54 -2.71 20.21
CA LEU A 3 1.99 -3.19 18.91
C LEU A 3 2.31 -4.69 19.02
N LEU A 4 1.68 -5.49 18.17
CA LEU A 4 1.80 -6.94 18.13
C LEU A 4 2.77 -7.38 17.03
N ALA A 5 2.74 -6.72 15.88
CA ALA A 5 3.65 -6.96 14.76
C ALA A 5 3.86 -5.69 13.94
N GLU A 6 5.03 -5.57 13.32
CA GLU A 6 5.39 -4.47 12.43
C GLU A 6 6.16 -5.03 11.22
N HIS A 7 5.73 -4.65 10.04
CA HIS A 7 6.38 -4.98 8.78
C HIS A 7 6.63 -3.72 7.97
N ASN A 8 7.85 -3.56 7.48
CA ASN A 8 8.27 -2.42 6.68
C ASN A 8 8.75 -2.91 5.32
N ILE A 9 8.00 -2.57 4.26
CA ILE A 9 8.24 -3.03 2.90
C ILE A 9 8.54 -1.83 2.02
N THR A 10 9.59 -1.93 1.21
CA THR A 10 9.88 -0.93 0.19
C THR A 10 9.39 -1.45 -1.16
N ALA A 11 8.53 -0.69 -1.83
CA ALA A 11 7.91 -1.08 -3.08
C ALA A 11 7.97 0.06 -4.11
N THR A 12 7.95 -0.27 -5.40
CA THR A 12 7.86 0.72 -6.49
C THR A 12 6.47 0.66 -7.12
N PRO A 13 5.68 1.76 -7.08
CA PRO A 13 4.29 1.77 -7.52
C PRO A 13 4.20 1.56 -9.04
N GLY A 14 3.77 0.38 -9.46
CA GLY A 14 3.61 0.06 -10.87
C GLY A 14 2.34 0.69 -11.42
N ARG A 15 2.44 1.45 -12.53
CA ARG A 15 1.35 2.33 -13.01
C ARG A 15 0.73 3.21 -11.91
N ARG A 16 1.54 3.64 -10.93
CA ARG A 16 1.10 4.40 -9.73
C ARG A 16 0.26 3.61 -8.72
N VAL A 17 0.16 2.29 -8.85
CA VAL A 17 -0.63 1.43 -7.98
C VAL A 17 0.28 0.49 -7.19
N LEU A 18 -0.04 0.37 -5.91
CA LEU A 18 0.47 -0.66 -5.00
C LEU A 18 -0.71 -1.43 -4.46
N GLU A 19 -0.47 -2.68 -4.12
CA GLU A 19 -1.51 -3.63 -3.77
C GLU A 19 -1.17 -4.29 -2.43
N VAL A 20 -2.17 -4.49 -1.58
CA VAL A 20 -2.07 -5.31 -0.37
C VAL A 20 -3.27 -6.26 -0.36
N TYR A 21 -3.02 -7.56 -0.47
CA TYR A 21 -4.07 -8.56 -0.60
C TYR A 21 -3.68 -9.86 0.09
N ASP A 22 -4.66 -10.68 0.46
CA ASP A 22 -4.41 -12.05 0.91
C ASP A 22 -3.83 -12.91 -0.22
N ALA A 23 -2.90 -13.82 0.07
CA ALA A 23 -2.26 -14.67 -0.93
C ALA A 23 -3.24 -15.49 -1.81
N ASP A 24 -4.47 -15.74 -1.34
CA ASP A 24 -5.52 -16.45 -2.10
C ASP A 24 -6.61 -15.50 -2.65
N ALA A 25 -6.44 -14.18 -2.54
CA ALA A 25 -7.42 -13.22 -3.02
C ALA A 25 -7.55 -13.22 -4.55
N TYR A 26 -8.79 -13.12 -5.04
CA TYR A 26 -9.05 -12.89 -6.46
C TYR A 26 -8.70 -11.43 -6.84
N LEU A 27 -7.75 -11.27 -7.75
CA LEU A 27 -7.29 -9.95 -8.22
C LEU A 27 -8.16 -9.40 -9.36
N GLY A 28 -8.30 -8.07 -9.40
CA GLY A 28 -8.92 -7.36 -10.53
C GLY A 28 -10.28 -6.74 -10.22
N ASP A 29 -10.40 -6.03 -9.10
CA ASP A 29 -11.61 -5.29 -8.75
C ASP A 29 -11.51 -3.84 -9.25
N GLU A 30 -12.10 -3.58 -10.43
CA GLU A 30 -12.13 -2.24 -11.04
C GLU A 30 -12.84 -1.22 -10.15
N ALA A 31 -13.89 -1.62 -9.41
CA ALA A 31 -14.64 -0.69 -8.57
C ALA A 31 -13.83 -0.23 -7.36
N ALA A 32 -13.06 -1.14 -6.75
CA ALA A 32 -12.14 -0.80 -5.68
C ALA A 32 -10.97 0.08 -6.18
N LEU A 33 -10.47 -0.17 -7.38
CA LEU A 33 -9.43 0.67 -7.99
C LEU A 33 -9.96 2.09 -8.29
N ASP A 34 -11.15 2.21 -8.88
CA ASP A 34 -11.83 3.50 -9.12
C ASP A 34 -12.06 4.27 -7.82
N ALA A 35 -12.45 3.57 -6.74
CA ALA A 35 -12.61 4.18 -5.43
C ALA A 35 -11.27 4.71 -4.88
N ALA A 36 -10.16 3.98 -5.11
CA ALA A 36 -8.84 4.38 -4.65
C ALA A 36 -8.31 5.62 -5.39
N GLU A 37 -8.76 5.88 -6.63
CA GLU A 37 -8.41 7.13 -7.33
C GLU A 37 -8.90 8.38 -6.58
N VAL A 38 -10.02 8.26 -5.85
CA VAL A 38 -10.60 9.35 -5.05
C VAL A 38 -10.11 9.31 -3.60
N GLN A 39 -10.02 8.13 -3.01
CA GLN A 39 -9.77 7.94 -1.58
C GLN A 39 -8.28 7.70 -1.25
N VAL A 40 -7.41 7.60 -2.26
CA VAL A 40 -5.99 7.22 -2.18
C VAL A 40 -5.78 5.76 -1.79
N VAL A 41 -6.53 5.26 -0.81
CA VAL A 41 -6.59 3.85 -0.44
C VAL A 41 -8.03 3.39 -0.48
N ALA A 42 -8.31 2.29 -1.18
CA ALA A 42 -9.62 1.65 -1.15
C ALA A 42 -9.47 0.14 -1.43
N GLY A 43 -10.47 -0.63 -1.04
CA GLY A 43 -10.47 -2.06 -1.27
C GLY A 43 -11.86 -2.68 -1.18
N ASN A 44 -11.92 -3.97 -1.47
CA ASN A 44 -13.15 -4.76 -1.48
C ASN A 44 -13.29 -5.71 -0.28
N GLY A 45 -12.43 -5.53 0.73
CA GLY A 45 -12.34 -6.40 1.89
C GLY A 45 -11.24 -7.45 1.78
N TYR A 46 -10.83 -7.89 0.59
CA TYR A 46 -9.75 -8.89 0.42
C TYR A 46 -8.49 -8.30 -0.22
N HIS A 47 -8.65 -7.17 -0.91
CA HIS A 47 -7.61 -6.49 -1.64
C HIS A 47 -7.75 -4.98 -1.46
N LEU A 48 -6.66 -4.33 -1.04
CA LEU A 48 -6.49 -2.89 -0.95
C LEU A 48 -5.57 -2.38 -2.06
N TYR A 49 -6.02 -1.34 -2.75
CA TYR A 49 -5.24 -0.54 -3.70
C TYR A 49 -4.75 0.74 -3.03
N LEU A 50 -3.47 1.05 -3.18
CA LEU A 50 -2.82 2.26 -2.66
C LEU A 50 -2.25 3.06 -3.85
N LEU A 51 -2.77 4.27 -4.06
CA LEU A 51 -2.49 5.08 -5.24
C LEU A 51 -1.41 6.11 -4.97
N SER A 52 -0.26 5.95 -5.62
CA SER A 52 0.79 6.95 -5.69
C SER A 52 0.48 8.04 -6.72
N LEU A 53 1.14 9.19 -6.58
CA LEU A 53 1.15 10.23 -7.61
C LEU A 53 2.30 10.08 -8.60
N GLN A 54 3.27 9.20 -8.31
CA GLN A 54 4.46 8.94 -9.10
C GLN A 54 4.66 7.42 -9.33
N PRO A 55 5.22 6.95 -10.45
CA PRO A 55 5.28 5.51 -10.76
C PRO A 55 6.66 4.84 -10.64
N ASP A 56 7.70 5.58 -10.26
CA ASP A 56 9.08 5.16 -10.50
C ASP A 56 9.95 5.14 -9.24
N MET A 57 9.69 6.04 -8.30
CA MET A 57 10.42 6.14 -7.05
C MET A 57 9.87 5.14 -6.04
N LYS A 58 10.77 4.60 -5.22
CA LYS A 58 10.42 3.70 -4.14
C LYS A 58 9.56 4.42 -3.09
N VAL A 59 8.54 3.74 -2.61
CA VAL A 59 7.72 4.15 -1.48
C VAL A 59 7.89 3.18 -0.32
N GLN A 60 7.50 3.61 0.87
CA GLN A 60 7.47 2.78 2.05
C GLN A 60 6.04 2.37 2.39
N ILE A 61 5.78 1.07 2.48
CA ILE A 61 4.56 0.52 3.05
C ILE A 61 4.90 -0.02 4.44
N THR A 62 4.16 0.42 5.46
CA THR A 62 4.29 -0.11 6.82
C THR A 62 2.98 -0.75 7.24
N ILE A 63 3.00 -2.00 7.65
CA ILE A 63 1.84 -2.72 8.17
C ILE A 63 2.06 -2.94 9.67
N LEU A 64 1.20 -2.34 10.49
CA LEU A 64 1.26 -2.38 11.94
C LEU A 64 0.02 -3.12 12.46
N ILE A 65 0.26 -4.22 13.18
CA ILE A 65 -0.79 -5.00 13.81
C ILE A 65 -0.86 -4.65 15.29
N TRP A 66 -2.02 -4.20 15.74
CA TRP A 66 -2.28 -3.74 17.11
C TRP A 66 -3.30 -4.62 17.82
N ASP A 67 -3.32 -4.53 19.16
CA ASP A 67 -4.46 -4.96 19.97
C ASP A 67 -5.70 -4.06 19.76
N SER A 68 -5.46 -2.77 19.51
CA SER A 68 -6.41 -1.72 19.18
C SER A 68 -5.62 -0.61 18.48
N PRO A 69 -5.96 -0.22 17.24
CA PRO A 69 -5.17 0.75 16.49
C PRO A 69 -5.16 2.13 17.18
N PRO A 70 -4.06 2.90 17.11
CA PRO A 70 -4.07 4.32 17.45
C PRO A 70 -5.05 5.12 16.58
N ALA A 71 -5.22 6.40 16.87
CA ALA A 71 -5.75 7.32 15.86
C ALA A 71 -4.64 7.65 14.85
N PRO A 72 -4.98 7.94 13.57
CA PRO A 72 -3.99 8.38 12.60
C PRO A 72 -3.25 9.64 13.09
N PRO A 73 -1.96 9.80 12.75
CA PRO A 73 -1.18 10.96 13.15
C PRO A 73 -1.79 12.25 12.58
N ALA A 74 -1.73 13.34 13.34
CA ALA A 74 -2.31 14.64 12.95
C ALA A 74 -1.60 15.25 11.73
N GLU A 75 -0.34 14.87 11.53
CA GLU A 75 0.51 15.25 10.41
C GLU A 75 0.34 14.35 9.17
N ALA A 76 -0.57 13.38 9.18
CA ALA A 76 -0.90 12.63 7.97
C ALA A 76 -1.46 13.56 6.89
N GLU A 77 -1.08 13.35 5.63
CA GLU A 77 -1.67 14.07 4.50
C GLU A 77 -3.15 13.69 4.30
N GLY A 78 -3.48 12.46 4.66
CA GLY A 78 -4.84 11.95 4.70
C GLY A 78 -4.88 10.56 5.31
N HIS A 79 -6.10 10.12 5.62
CA HIS A 79 -6.37 8.79 6.13
C HIS A 79 -7.76 8.32 5.70
N THR A 80 -7.98 7.01 5.73
CA THR A 80 -9.28 6.39 5.51
C THR A 80 -9.40 5.11 6.33
N ASP A 81 -10.62 4.72 6.69
CA ASP A 81 -10.86 3.45 7.35
C ASP A 81 -10.72 2.31 6.33
N VAL A 82 -10.16 1.18 6.77
CA VAL A 82 -9.94 0.01 5.92
C VAL A 82 -10.32 -1.28 6.63
N SER A 83 -10.71 -2.27 5.84
CA SER A 83 -10.92 -3.65 6.26
C SER A 83 -10.18 -4.57 5.29
N LEU A 84 -9.49 -5.56 5.84
CA LEU A 84 -8.75 -6.57 5.10
C LEU A 84 -8.96 -7.95 5.74
N GLU A 85 -9.58 -8.84 5.00
CA GLU A 85 -9.73 -10.26 5.30
C GLU A 85 -8.56 -11.01 4.71
N SER A 86 -7.83 -11.72 5.57
CA SER A 86 -6.72 -12.58 5.21
C SER A 86 -6.99 -13.99 5.68
N GLU A 87 -7.59 -14.80 4.81
CA GLU A 87 -7.94 -16.20 5.07
C GLU A 87 -6.71 -17.09 5.24
N THR A 88 -5.63 -16.79 4.51
CA THR A 88 -4.37 -17.54 4.61
C THR A 88 -3.49 -17.05 5.77
N GLY A 89 -3.72 -15.83 6.25
CA GLY A 89 -2.82 -15.13 7.14
C GLY A 89 -1.53 -14.67 6.44
N ILE A 90 -1.47 -14.72 5.11
CA ILE A 90 -0.33 -14.26 4.30
C ILE A 90 -0.81 -13.08 3.47
N LEU A 91 -0.20 -11.90 3.70
CA LEU A 91 -0.44 -10.74 2.86
C LEU A 91 0.67 -10.59 1.82
N VAL A 92 0.27 -10.34 0.58
CA VAL A 92 1.16 -10.04 -0.53
C VAL A 92 1.14 -8.54 -0.77
N ILE A 93 2.34 -7.96 -0.89
CA ILE A 93 2.52 -6.54 -1.21
C ILE A 93 2.84 -6.47 -2.71
N GLY A 94 1.82 -6.20 -3.52
CA GLY A 94 1.91 -6.18 -4.97
C GLY A 94 2.39 -4.84 -5.53
N GLN A 95 3.12 -4.94 -6.64
CA GLN A 95 3.47 -3.82 -7.50
C GLN A 95 2.83 -4.09 -8.86
N LEU A 96 1.78 -3.34 -9.22
CA LEU A 96 1.00 -3.61 -10.43
C LEU A 96 1.92 -3.68 -11.68
N ASP A 97 1.82 -4.74 -12.48
CA ASP A 97 2.72 -5.05 -13.61
C ASP A 97 4.22 -5.29 -13.29
N ARG A 98 4.63 -5.32 -12.01
CA ARG A 98 6.03 -5.52 -11.59
C ARG A 98 6.22 -6.77 -10.71
N GLY A 99 5.14 -7.42 -10.29
CA GLY A 99 5.16 -8.58 -9.39
C GLY A 99 5.15 -8.17 -7.90
N PRO A 100 5.17 -9.13 -6.98
CA PRO A 100 5.17 -8.83 -5.54
C PRO A 100 6.51 -8.23 -5.10
N ALA A 101 6.43 -7.20 -4.27
CA ALA A 101 7.58 -6.64 -3.56
C ALA A 101 7.99 -7.54 -2.38
N ASP A 102 7.01 -8.09 -1.66
CA ASP A 102 7.22 -8.96 -0.50
C ASP A 102 5.95 -9.74 -0.14
N GLU A 103 6.12 -10.74 0.73
CA GLU A 103 5.05 -11.50 1.38
C GLU A 103 5.25 -11.46 2.89
N ILE A 104 4.20 -11.17 3.65
CA ILE A 104 4.25 -11.11 5.12
C ILE A 104 3.28 -12.09 5.75
N THR A 105 3.70 -12.69 6.87
CA THR A 105 2.84 -13.57 7.67
C THR A 105 2.24 -12.77 8.82
N LEU A 106 0.92 -12.70 8.87
CA LEU A 106 0.17 -12.12 9.98
C LEU A 106 0.25 -13.01 11.24
N PRO A 107 0.01 -12.46 12.43
CA PRO A 107 -0.02 -13.25 13.66
C PRO A 107 -1.02 -14.41 13.65
N ARG A 108 -2.09 -14.28 12.85
CA ARG A 108 -3.11 -15.31 12.60
C ARG A 108 -3.92 -14.94 11.35
N PRO A 109 -4.60 -15.89 10.71
CA PRO A 109 -5.63 -15.58 9.72
C PRO A 109 -6.85 -14.87 10.32
N GLY A 110 -7.58 -14.13 9.49
CA GLY A 110 -8.88 -13.53 9.80
C GLY A 110 -9.04 -12.12 9.28
N VAL A 111 -10.03 -11.42 9.83
CA VAL A 111 -10.39 -10.06 9.43
C VAL A 111 -9.66 -9.04 10.30
N TYR A 112 -9.08 -8.07 9.63
CA TYR A 112 -8.31 -6.98 10.19
C TYR A 112 -8.95 -5.65 9.79
N GLU A 113 -9.37 -4.86 10.79
CA GLU A 113 -9.96 -3.54 10.58
C GLU A 113 -9.09 -2.46 11.23
N GLY A 114 -9.15 -1.26 10.68
CA GLY A 114 -8.43 -0.11 11.20
C GLY A 114 -8.43 1.02 10.19
N HIS A 115 -7.26 1.62 9.99
CA HIS A 115 -7.14 2.75 9.07
C HIS A 115 -5.82 2.72 8.30
N ALA A 116 -5.89 3.24 7.09
CA ALA A 116 -4.73 3.57 6.28
C ALA A 116 -4.47 5.07 6.38
N TRP A 117 -3.21 5.49 6.47
CA TRP A 117 -2.81 6.88 6.34
C TRP A 117 -1.53 7.03 5.53
N TRP A 118 -1.31 8.21 4.96
CA TRP A 118 -0.19 8.45 4.05
C TRP A 118 0.47 9.80 4.26
N GLN A 119 1.72 9.90 3.79
CA GLN A 119 2.52 11.11 3.83
C GLN A 119 3.46 11.22 2.64
N ASN A 120 3.85 12.46 2.35
CA ASN A 120 4.79 12.87 1.31
C ASN A 120 4.40 12.48 -0.12
N ARG A 121 3.12 12.20 -0.41
CA ARG A 121 2.68 11.85 -1.78
C ARG A 121 2.93 13.00 -2.73
N GLN A 122 2.49 14.21 -2.34
CA GLN A 122 2.66 15.39 -3.17
C GLN A 122 4.13 15.78 -3.28
N ALA A 123 4.88 15.77 -2.18
CA ALA A 123 6.29 16.11 -2.18
C ALA A 123 7.12 15.18 -3.07
N ALA A 124 6.83 13.87 -3.06
CA ALA A 124 7.45 12.90 -3.95
C ALA A 124 7.06 13.13 -5.42
N ALA A 125 5.78 13.42 -5.69
CA ALA A 125 5.32 13.73 -7.04
C ALA A 125 5.98 14.99 -7.62
N ASP A 126 6.08 16.05 -6.82
CA ASP A 126 6.70 17.32 -7.22
C ASP A 126 8.19 17.13 -7.53
N TYR A 127 8.89 16.32 -6.72
CA TYR A 127 10.28 15.95 -6.97
C TYR A 127 10.42 15.12 -8.25
N HIS A 128 9.56 14.10 -8.44
CA HIS A 128 9.55 13.26 -9.64
C HIS A 128 9.37 14.09 -10.92
N ALA A 129 8.36 14.97 -10.92
CA ALA A 129 8.07 15.87 -12.04
C ALA A 129 9.24 16.83 -12.31
N THR A 130 9.81 17.43 -11.25
CA THR A 130 10.97 18.33 -11.37
C THR A 130 12.20 17.61 -11.94
N ALA A 131 12.47 16.38 -11.51
CA ALA A 131 13.59 15.60 -12.02
C ALA A 131 13.39 15.22 -13.49
N LEU A 132 12.15 14.96 -13.91
CA LEU A 132 11.80 14.69 -15.30
C LEU A 132 11.94 15.94 -16.18
N ASP A 133 11.49 17.10 -15.70
CA ASP A 133 11.59 18.39 -16.41
C ASP A 133 13.03 18.87 -16.59
N GLN A 134 13.96 18.41 -15.74
CA GLN A 134 15.39 18.72 -15.83
C GLN A 134 16.15 17.84 -16.83
N LEU A 135 15.51 16.81 -17.37
CA LEU A 135 16.12 15.93 -18.36
C LEU A 135 16.22 16.66 -19.71
N THR A 136 17.41 16.67 -20.31
CA THR A 136 17.63 17.20 -21.66
C THR A 136 18.14 16.10 -22.57
N ASP A 137 18.15 16.34 -23.89
CA ASP A 137 18.70 15.37 -24.87
C ASP A 137 20.19 15.07 -24.64
N ASP A 138 20.90 15.92 -23.89
CA ASP A 138 22.32 15.76 -23.52
C ASP A 138 22.52 15.10 -22.14
N SER A 139 21.44 14.76 -21.43
CA SER A 139 21.52 14.13 -20.11
C SER A 139 22.18 12.75 -20.19
N PRO A 140 23.12 12.43 -19.28
CA PRO A 140 23.72 11.10 -19.24
C PRO A 140 22.70 10.01 -18.92
N ASP A 141 22.90 8.84 -19.52
CA ASP A 141 22.12 7.64 -19.23
C ASP A 141 22.12 7.35 -17.72
N GLY A 142 20.93 7.13 -17.16
CA GLY A 142 20.76 6.81 -15.73
C GLY A 142 20.71 8.00 -14.78
N GLN A 143 20.89 9.24 -15.24
CA GLN A 143 20.76 10.44 -14.41
C GLN A 143 19.41 10.50 -13.67
N LEU A 144 18.32 10.13 -14.35
CA LEU A 144 16.98 10.15 -13.79
C LEU A 144 16.81 9.11 -12.66
N THR A 145 17.32 7.90 -12.88
CA THR A 145 17.35 6.83 -11.86
C THR A 145 18.16 7.26 -10.65
N GLU A 146 19.31 7.92 -10.85
CA GLU A 146 20.12 8.46 -9.76
C GLU A 146 19.39 9.58 -9.00
N ALA A 147 18.74 10.51 -9.70
CA ALA A 147 17.95 11.56 -9.07
C ALA A 147 16.82 10.98 -8.20
N TRP A 148 16.04 10.04 -8.75
CA TRP A 148 14.96 9.36 -8.02
C TRP A 148 15.45 8.60 -6.79
N ASN A 149 16.60 7.94 -6.86
CA ASN A 149 17.21 7.27 -5.70
C ASN A 149 17.69 8.25 -4.60
N ASN A 150 17.86 9.53 -4.95
CA ASN A 150 18.31 10.59 -4.04
C ASN A 150 17.17 11.56 -3.65
N CYS A 151 15.91 11.17 -3.87
CA CYS A 151 14.77 11.96 -3.42
C CYS A 151 14.86 12.22 -1.91
N PRO A 152 14.80 13.49 -1.44
CA PRO A 152 14.97 13.83 -0.03
C PRO A 152 13.76 13.46 0.84
N VAL A 153 12.66 13.04 0.21
CA VAL A 153 11.42 12.62 0.88
C VAL A 153 11.11 11.18 0.51
N THR A 154 10.49 10.47 1.45
CA THR A 154 9.96 9.12 1.20
C THR A 154 8.45 9.18 1.30
N GLU A 155 7.79 8.95 0.16
CA GLU A 155 6.35 8.68 0.13
C GLU A 155 6.08 7.42 0.94
N ARG A 156 5.10 7.48 1.83
CA ARG A 156 4.77 6.38 2.72
C ARG A 156 3.28 6.17 2.90
N TYR A 157 2.92 4.90 3.07
CA TYR A 157 1.59 4.43 3.44
C TYR A 157 1.72 3.55 4.67
N VAL A 158 0.83 3.74 5.63
CA VAL A 158 0.81 2.95 6.86
C VAL A 158 -0.59 2.37 7.04
N LEU A 159 -0.65 1.06 7.29
CA LEU A 159 -1.86 0.33 7.65
C LEU A 159 -1.79 0.01 9.15
N ASP A 160 -2.60 0.70 9.94
CA ASP A 160 -2.76 0.43 11.36
C ASP A 160 -3.99 -0.45 11.55
N LEU A 161 -3.77 -1.75 11.75
CA LEU A 161 -4.79 -2.78 11.72
C LEU A 161 -4.91 -3.51 13.06
N ALA A 162 -6.12 -3.94 13.42
CA ALA A 162 -6.35 -4.86 14.52
C ALA A 162 -7.24 -6.02 14.08
N TYR A 163 -6.92 -7.20 14.58
CA TYR A 163 -7.75 -8.39 14.38
C TYR A 163 -9.12 -8.20 15.02
N THR A 164 -10.19 -8.41 14.27
CA THR A 164 -11.57 -8.25 14.73
C THR A 164 -12.30 -9.58 14.85
N ARG A 165 -12.15 -10.47 13.87
CA ARG A 165 -12.86 -11.77 13.83
C ARG A 165 -12.16 -12.80 12.94
N GLU A 166 -12.59 -14.05 13.08
CA GLU A 166 -12.25 -15.13 12.14
C GLU A 166 -12.82 -14.84 10.75
N PRO A 167 -12.19 -15.38 9.68
CA PRO A 167 -12.73 -15.22 8.33
C PRO A 167 -14.09 -15.92 8.23
N GLU A 168 -14.96 -15.43 7.34
CA GLU A 168 -16.21 -16.16 7.11
C GLU A 168 -15.91 -17.50 6.43
N PRO A 169 -16.50 -18.63 6.88
CA PRO A 169 -16.35 -19.88 6.16
C PRO A 169 -16.93 -19.69 4.76
N LEU A 170 -16.16 -20.06 3.73
CA LEU A 170 -16.69 -20.18 2.37
C LEU A 170 -17.88 -21.14 2.43
N ASP A 171 -19.08 -20.65 2.12
CA ASP A 171 -20.23 -21.53 1.94
C ASP A 171 -19.89 -22.50 0.80
N ASP A 172 -19.82 -23.79 1.11
CA ASP A 172 -19.48 -24.93 0.23
C ASP A 172 -20.52 -25.16 -0.90
N ASP A 173 -21.26 -24.14 -1.32
CA ASP A 173 -22.54 -24.25 -2.04
C ASP A 173 -22.55 -23.62 -3.46
N ASP A 174 -21.43 -23.67 -4.20
CA ASP A 174 -21.43 -23.48 -5.67
C ASP A 174 -20.55 -24.53 -6.38
N GLN A 175 -20.94 -25.81 -6.25
CA GLN A 175 -20.50 -26.92 -7.11
C GLN A 175 -21.28 -26.99 -8.43
#